data_AF-A0A3A4PN88-F1
#
_entry.id   AF-A0A3A4PN88-F1
#
_cell.length_a   1.000
_cell.length_b   1.000
_cell.length_c   1.000
_cell.angle_alpha   90.00
_cell.angle_beta   90.00
_cell.angle_gamma   90.00
#
_symmetry.space_group_name_H-M   'P 1'
#
loop_
_entity.id
_entity.type
_entity.pdbx_description
1 polymer ?
#
loop_
_entity_poly.entity_id
_entity_poly.type
_entity_poly.pdbx_seq_one_letter_code
_entity_poly.pdbx_strand_id
1 'polypeptide(L)'
;MTLHGDNNRFERRMGGVMFAASCLTVIGVIDAVLTPAAVLIALASQTSAPAGLDAGGAARLIAILGLGWSLAGLMIALAALLRVGCAIGRGLSAGGGTRDQTDEAARPAEWEADAWTAGGPPEAAGRRRTGRELLAAVREIRDLILAAPLDGEDGQERIRAAHQRQMAAEIIDAVNQRQIGHARSMLDNARAIFGQTPTLEKLAARLDETARRCEPLDYARTRRLVDEAALEGRWVQAEAAVRALYFDHPEVPRCRKLWEDFRRVRLHAYIEEVAGLRHWAEAQAAAEEFIARFPDTPEAASLREQLDTLRHNAGVEIRKRCERRVQELIADGHYAEAARVARYLIQQYPDSPQAAALKPRLADFESRAAQRRDVVQET
;
A
#
# COMPACT_ATOMS: atom_id res chain seq x y z
N MET A 1 -26.74 18.54 16.23
CA MET A 1 -26.37 18.20 14.84
C MET A 1 -25.71 16.83 14.88
N THR A 2 -26.42 15.83 14.37
CA THR A 2 -26.23 14.40 14.65
C THR A 2 -25.18 13.76 13.73
N LEU A 3 -23.97 13.56 14.25
CA LEU A 3 -22.93 12.68 13.68
C LEU A 3 -23.06 11.29 14.30
N HIS A 4 -23.93 10.44 13.73
CA HIS A 4 -24.10 9.05 14.17
C HIS A 4 -24.25 8.05 13.00
N GLY A 5 -23.81 8.43 11.79
CA GLY A 5 -24.17 7.74 10.55
C GLY A 5 -23.14 6.75 9.96
N ASP A 6 -21.84 6.90 10.21
CA ASP A 6 -20.83 6.23 9.35
C ASP A 6 -20.17 4.97 9.91
N ASN A 7 -20.39 4.63 11.18
CA ASN A 7 -19.82 3.40 11.76
C ASN A 7 -20.43 2.11 11.16
N ASN A 8 -21.65 2.19 10.63
CA ASN A 8 -22.40 1.03 10.10
C ASN A 8 -21.90 0.49 8.75
N ARG A 9 -21.10 1.23 7.97
CA ARG A 9 -20.61 0.73 6.67
C ARG A 9 -19.39 -0.18 6.78
N PHE A 10 -18.54 0.05 7.78
CA PHE A 10 -17.35 -0.76 8.00
C PHE A 10 -17.72 -2.13 8.58
N GLU A 11 -18.66 -2.18 9.52
CA GLU A 11 -19.18 -3.43 10.08
C GLU A 11 -19.90 -4.29 9.04
N ARG A 12 -20.66 -3.69 8.10
CA ARG A 12 -21.31 -4.44 7.01
C ARG A 12 -20.31 -5.05 6.01
N ARG A 13 -19.19 -4.38 5.73
CA ARG A 13 -18.15 -4.92 4.83
C ARG A 13 -17.33 -6.01 5.50
N MET A 14 -16.97 -5.87 6.78
CA MET A 14 -16.29 -6.95 7.52
C MET A 14 -17.22 -8.15 7.76
N GLY A 15 -18.51 -7.92 8.03
CA GLY A 15 -19.50 -8.98 8.19
C GLY A 15 -19.65 -9.85 6.94
N GLY A 16 -19.65 -9.24 5.74
CA GLY A 16 -19.73 -9.98 4.48
C GLY A 16 -18.52 -10.90 4.21
N VAL A 17 -17.31 -10.42 4.52
CA VAL A 17 -16.07 -11.23 4.34
C VAL A 17 -16.00 -12.36 5.35
N MET A 18 -16.36 -12.11 6.61
CA MET A 18 -16.43 -13.15 7.64
C MET A 18 -17.52 -14.19 7.36
N PHE A 19 -18.66 -13.78 6.81
CA PHE A 19 -19.74 -14.67 6.40
C PHE A 19 -19.31 -15.56 5.22
N ALA A 20 -18.69 -14.99 4.19
CA ALA A 20 -18.18 -15.75 3.05
C ALA A 20 -17.09 -16.77 3.45
N ALA A 21 -16.19 -16.39 4.35
CA ALA A 21 -15.18 -17.30 4.89
C ALA A 21 -15.83 -18.46 5.68
N SER A 22 -16.84 -18.16 6.49
CA SER A 22 -17.59 -19.17 7.27
C SER A 22 -18.35 -20.13 6.35
N CYS A 23 -18.99 -19.62 5.29
CA CYS A 23 -19.66 -20.47 4.30
C CYS A 23 -18.69 -21.40 3.57
N LEU A 24 -17.50 -20.92 3.18
CA LEU A 24 -16.49 -21.77 2.53
C LEU A 24 -15.96 -22.87 3.47
N THR A 25 -15.78 -22.57 4.76
CA THR A 25 -15.39 -23.61 5.73
C THR A 25 -16.48 -24.66 5.92
N VAL A 26 -17.76 -24.26 5.95
CA VAL A 26 -18.89 -25.20 6.09
C VAL A 26 -19.01 -26.08 4.85
N ILE A 27 -18.86 -25.51 3.65
CA ILE A 27 -18.87 -26.29 2.39
C ILE A 27 -17.72 -27.30 2.38
N GLY A 28 -16.52 -26.89 2.80
CA GLY A 28 -15.36 -27.80 2.88
C GLY A 28 -15.55 -28.95 3.87
N VAL A 29 -16.19 -28.70 5.02
CA VAL A 29 -16.53 -29.74 6.00
C VAL A 29 -17.61 -30.69 5.46
N ILE A 30 -18.65 -30.16 4.81
CA ILE A 30 -19.71 -30.96 4.20
C ILE A 30 -19.12 -31.88 3.13
N ASP A 31 -18.25 -31.37 2.26
CA ASP A 31 -17.61 -32.18 1.21
C ASP A 31 -16.73 -33.27 1.82
N ALA A 32 -15.88 -32.92 2.80
CA ALA A 32 -15.02 -33.88 3.50
C ALA A 32 -15.77 -35.02 4.21
N VAL A 33 -17.03 -34.80 4.61
CA VAL A 33 -17.87 -35.82 5.24
C VAL A 33 -18.69 -36.62 4.20
N LEU A 34 -19.20 -35.97 3.16
CA LEU A 34 -20.06 -36.61 2.16
C LEU A 34 -19.28 -37.49 1.16
N THR A 35 -18.07 -37.10 0.76
CA THR A 35 -17.26 -37.90 -0.17
C THR A 35 -16.95 -39.31 0.37
N PRO A 36 -16.46 -39.51 1.61
CA PRO A 36 -16.19 -40.84 2.13
C PRO A 36 -17.47 -41.67 2.34
N ALA A 37 -18.59 -41.05 2.71
CA ALA A 37 -19.88 -41.73 2.83
C ALA A 37 -20.37 -42.26 1.48
N ALA A 38 -20.24 -41.48 0.40
CA ALA A 38 -20.59 -41.90 -0.95
C ALA A 38 -19.71 -43.06 -1.45
N VAL A 39 -18.41 -43.04 -1.13
CA VAL A 39 -17.48 -44.15 -1.45
C VAL A 39 -17.86 -45.44 -0.70
N LEU A 40 -18.25 -45.35 0.58
CA LEU A 40 -18.71 -46.50 1.35
C LEU A 40 -20.02 -47.08 0.81
N ILE A 41 -20.97 -46.23 0.38
CA ILE A 41 -22.22 -46.68 -0.26
C ILE A 41 -21.92 -47.34 -1.61
N ALA A 42 -21.02 -46.77 -2.42
CA ALA A 42 -20.60 -47.36 -3.69
C ALA A 42 -19.93 -48.73 -3.49
N LEU A 43 -19.04 -48.86 -2.49
CA LEU A 43 -18.42 -50.14 -2.11
C LEU A 43 -19.44 -51.17 -1.61
N ALA A 44 -20.44 -50.76 -0.83
CA ALA A 44 -21.50 -51.65 -0.37
C ALA A 44 -22.39 -52.14 -1.52
N SER A 45 -22.65 -51.28 -2.51
CA SER A 45 -23.51 -51.62 -3.66
C SER A 45 -22.86 -52.60 -4.65
N GLN A 46 -21.52 -52.69 -4.69
CA GLN A 46 -20.80 -53.63 -5.57
C GLN A 46 -20.85 -55.10 -5.12
N THR A 47 -21.46 -55.41 -3.99
CA THR A 47 -21.65 -56.80 -3.53
C THR A 47 -22.65 -57.61 -4.36
N SER A 48 -23.25 -57.03 -5.41
CA SER A 48 -24.29 -57.64 -6.22
C SER A 48 -24.09 -57.54 -7.74
N ALA A 49 -22.84 -57.53 -8.23
CA ALA A 49 -22.56 -57.52 -9.67
C ALA A 49 -22.12 -58.90 -10.23
N PRO A 50 -22.63 -59.31 -11.41
CA PRO A 50 -22.36 -60.62 -12.03
C PRO A 50 -20.95 -60.73 -12.63
N ALA A 51 -20.42 -61.95 -12.63
CA ALA A 51 -19.06 -62.32 -13.01
C ALA A 51 -18.68 -61.90 -14.45
N GLY A 52 -17.62 -61.10 -14.60
CA GLY A 52 -17.06 -60.78 -15.92
C GLY A 52 -15.97 -59.72 -15.96
N LEU A 53 -15.83 -58.89 -14.91
CA LEU A 53 -14.71 -57.98 -14.72
C LEU A 53 -14.03 -58.37 -13.40
N ASP A 54 -12.70 -58.50 -13.39
CA ASP A 54 -11.93 -58.81 -12.19
C ASP A 54 -12.17 -57.68 -11.16
N ALA A 55 -13.10 -57.95 -10.24
CA ALA A 55 -13.70 -56.96 -9.34
C ALA A 55 -12.66 -56.23 -8.49
N GLY A 56 -11.47 -56.84 -8.32
CA GLY A 56 -10.33 -56.22 -7.65
C GLY A 56 -9.76 -55.00 -8.37
N GLY A 57 -9.83 -54.94 -9.71
CA GLY A 57 -9.24 -53.84 -10.49
C GLY A 57 -10.03 -52.54 -10.38
N ALA A 58 -11.36 -52.60 -10.55
CA ALA A 58 -12.23 -51.44 -10.47
C ALA A 58 -12.29 -50.85 -9.04
N ALA A 59 -12.34 -51.71 -8.02
CA ALA A 59 -12.32 -51.27 -6.63
C ALA A 59 -11.03 -50.53 -6.26
N ARG A 60 -9.87 -50.99 -6.76
CA ARG A 60 -8.58 -50.30 -6.53
C ARG A 60 -8.50 -48.93 -7.20
N LEU A 61 -9.01 -48.80 -8.43
CA LEU A 61 -9.06 -47.52 -9.14
C LEU A 61 -9.96 -46.50 -8.43
N ILE A 62 -11.13 -46.93 -7.97
CA ILE A 62 -12.05 -46.08 -7.20
C ILE A 62 -11.42 -45.65 -5.87
N ALA A 63 -10.73 -46.57 -5.17
CA ALA A 63 -10.04 -46.25 -3.93
C ALA A 63 -8.89 -45.25 -4.13
N ILE A 64 -8.08 -45.40 -5.18
CA ILE A 64 -6.97 -44.49 -5.50
C ILE A 64 -7.51 -43.10 -5.87
N LEU A 65 -8.57 -43.02 -6.68
CA LEU A 65 -9.20 -41.75 -7.02
C LEU A 65 -9.81 -41.09 -5.78
N GLY A 66 -10.55 -41.83 -4.96
CA GLY A 66 -11.13 -41.31 -3.72
C GLY A 66 -10.08 -40.75 -2.75
N LEU A 67 -8.92 -41.42 -2.63
CA LEU A 67 -7.81 -40.96 -1.78
C LEU A 67 -7.11 -39.73 -2.35
N GLY A 68 -7.02 -39.61 -3.69
CA GLY A 68 -6.50 -38.41 -4.34
C GLY A 68 -7.39 -37.18 -4.12
N TRP A 69 -8.71 -37.35 -4.21
CA TRP A 69 -9.67 -36.28 -3.98
C TRP A 69 -9.71 -35.82 -2.52
N SER A 70 -9.63 -36.74 -1.55
CA SER A 70 -9.59 -36.37 -0.13
C SER A 70 -8.30 -35.62 0.25
N LEU A 71 -7.14 -36.02 -0.31
CA LEU A 71 -5.88 -35.31 -0.11
C LEU A 71 -5.93 -33.89 -0.70
N ALA A 72 -6.52 -33.73 -1.88
CA ALA A 72 -6.70 -32.41 -2.50
C ALA A 72 -7.60 -31.50 -1.65
N GLY A 73 -8.72 -32.04 -1.13
CA GLY A 73 -9.60 -31.31 -0.20
C GLY A 73 -8.88 -30.88 1.09
N LEU A 74 -8.07 -31.75 1.68
CA LEU A 74 -7.26 -31.45 2.86
C LEU A 74 -6.26 -30.31 2.59
N MET A 75 -5.59 -30.33 1.44
CA MET A 75 -4.62 -29.30 1.06
C MET A 75 -5.29 -27.93 0.85
N ILE A 76 -6.49 -27.89 0.28
CA ILE A 76 -7.28 -26.66 0.11
C ILE A 76 -7.69 -26.11 1.49
N ALA A 77 -8.15 -26.98 2.40
CA ALA A 77 -8.52 -26.59 3.76
C ALA A 77 -7.32 -26.04 4.56
N LEU A 78 -6.15 -26.69 4.45
CA LEU A 78 -4.92 -26.23 5.10
C LEU A 78 -4.47 -24.86 4.54
N ALA A 79 -4.55 -24.66 3.22
CA ALA A 79 -4.24 -23.38 2.61
C ALA A 79 -5.19 -22.25 3.07
N ALA A 80 -6.49 -22.56 3.26
CA ALA A 80 -7.44 -21.60 3.80
C ALA A 80 -7.14 -21.23 5.27
N LEU A 81 -6.81 -22.22 6.11
CA LEU A 81 -6.39 -21.99 7.50
C LEU A 81 -5.14 -21.11 7.60
N LEU A 82 -4.14 -21.35 6.75
CA LEU A 82 -2.93 -20.51 6.70
C LEU A 82 -3.24 -19.06 6.29
N ARG A 83 -4.15 -18.86 5.32
CA ARG A 83 -4.57 -17.50 4.92
C ARG A 83 -5.28 -16.75 6.06
N VAL A 84 -6.15 -17.44 6.81
CA VAL A 84 -6.82 -16.87 7.98
C VAL A 84 -5.80 -16.56 9.09
N GLY A 85 -4.86 -17.47 9.36
CA GLY A 85 -3.77 -17.24 10.32
C GLY A 85 -2.93 -16.01 9.96
N CYS A 86 -2.56 -15.84 8.69
CA CYS A 86 -1.85 -14.66 8.21
C CYS A 86 -2.69 -13.37 8.26
N ALA A 87 -4.01 -13.45 8.14
CA ALA A 87 -4.90 -12.30 8.30
C ALA A 87 -5.00 -11.86 9.78
N ILE A 88 -5.14 -12.81 10.70
CA ILE A 88 -5.19 -12.55 12.15
C ILE A 88 -3.84 -12.02 12.64
N GLY A 89 -2.72 -12.59 12.19
CA GLY A 89 -1.38 -12.10 12.53
C GLY A 89 -1.15 -10.65 12.10
N ARG A 90 -1.66 -10.25 10.93
CA ARG A 90 -1.61 -8.85 10.46
C ARG A 90 -2.51 -7.93 11.29
N GLY A 91 -3.69 -8.38 11.70
CA GLY A 91 -4.59 -7.61 12.56
C GLY A 91 -4.05 -7.38 13.98
N LEU A 92 -3.45 -8.41 14.60
CA LEU A 92 -2.86 -8.29 15.93
C LEU A 92 -1.60 -7.42 15.95
N SER A 93 -0.85 -7.39 14.85
CA SER A 93 0.32 -6.50 14.69
C SER A 93 -0.08 -5.03 14.51
N ALA A 94 -1.27 -4.75 13.99
CA ALA A 94 -1.79 -3.40 13.78
C ALA A 94 -2.54 -2.82 15.00
N GLY A 95 -2.95 -3.65 15.96
CA GLY A 95 -3.77 -3.23 17.11
C GLY A 95 -3.01 -2.59 18.28
N GLY A 96 -1.69 -2.36 18.16
CA GLY A 96 -0.85 -1.87 19.26
C GLY A 96 -0.76 -0.35 19.41
N GLY A 97 -1.39 0.45 18.55
CA GLY A 97 -1.22 1.91 18.58
C GLY A 97 -2.34 2.68 17.90
N THR A 98 -3.46 2.88 18.59
CA THR A 98 -4.47 3.87 18.21
C THR A 98 -5.05 4.53 19.46
N ARG A 99 -4.40 5.59 19.93
CA ARG A 99 -5.01 6.63 20.74
C ARG A 99 -4.60 7.98 20.11
N ASP A 100 -5.62 8.79 19.81
CA ASP A 100 -5.59 10.12 19.15
C ASP A 100 -5.23 10.19 17.66
N GLN A 101 -6.25 10.03 16.81
CA GLN A 101 -6.29 10.63 15.46
C GLN A 101 -7.73 10.64 14.92
N THR A 102 -8.59 11.48 15.49
CA THR A 102 -9.87 11.82 14.87
C THR A 102 -10.13 13.32 15.03
N ASP A 103 -9.41 14.14 14.26
CA ASP A 103 -9.86 15.53 13.98
C ASP A 103 -9.22 16.19 12.74
N GLU A 104 -8.69 15.43 11.77
CA GLU A 104 -7.97 16.00 10.62
C GLU A 104 -8.55 15.56 9.27
N ALA A 105 -9.80 15.97 8.97
CA ALA A 105 -10.42 15.73 7.67
C ALA A 105 -11.10 16.99 7.11
N ALA A 106 -10.29 18.01 6.82
CA ALA A 106 -10.64 19.10 5.92
C ALA A 106 -9.39 19.80 5.32
N ARG A 107 -8.57 19.06 4.57
CA ARG A 107 -7.57 19.65 3.64
C ARG A 107 -7.51 18.87 2.33
N PRO A 108 -7.54 19.54 1.16
CA PRO A 108 -7.30 18.88 -0.12
C PRO A 108 -5.80 18.81 -0.43
N ALA A 109 -5.36 17.65 -0.92
CA ALA A 109 -4.12 17.41 -1.66
C ALA A 109 -2.76 17.70 -0.96
N GLU A 110 -2.43 16.89 0.05
CA GLU A 110 -1.03 16.61 0.44
C GLU A 110 -0.84 15.09 0.46
N TRP A 111 -0.39 14.52 -0.67
CA TRP A 111 -0.17 13.08 -0.83
C TRP A 111 1.28 12.65 -0.46
N GLU A 112 2.04 13.52 0.22
CA GLU A 112 3.46 13.26 0.53
C GLU A 112 3.73 12.71 1.94
N ALA A 113 2.73 12.56 2.82
CA ALA A 113 2.98 12.19 4.23
C ALA A 113 2.82 10.69 4.57
N ASP A 114 1.98 9.92 3.87
CA ASP A 114 1.60 8.57 4.35
C ASP A 114 2.33 7.38 3.70
N ALA A 115 3.31 7.62 2.82
CA ALA A 115 4.13 6.53 2.26
C ALA A 115 5.26 6.05 3.20
N TRP A 116 5.37 6.58 4.42
CA TRP A 116 6.43 6.22 5.38
C TRP A 116 6.23 4.88 6.10
N THR A 117 5.09 4.21 5.95
CA THR A 117 4.79 2.97 6.70
C THR A 117 4.77 1.69 5.85
N ALA A 118 4.91 1.77 4.52
CA ALA A 118 4.94 0.59 3.64
C ALA A 118 6.35 0.05 3.35
N GLY A 119 7.40 0.80 3.73
CA GLY A 119 8.68 0.20 4.03
C GLY A 119 8.62 -0.25 5.49
N GLY A 120 8.36 -1.54 5.74
CA GLY A 120 8.64 -2.09 7.06
C GLY A 120 10.05 -1.63 7.50
N PRO A 121 10.26 -1.27 8.78
CA PRO A 121 11.58 -0.87 9.26
C PRO A 121 12.57 -1.89 8.70
N PRO A 122 13.72 -1.45 8.12
CA PRO A 122 14.73 -2.39 7.67
C PRO A 122 14.88 -3.40 8.80
N GLU A 123 14.63 -4.64 8.42
CA GLU A 123 14.63 -5.81 9.29
C GLU A 123 15.62 -5.59 10.42
N ALA A 124 15.18 -5.89 11.64
CA ALA A 124 15.90 -5.72 12.88
C ALA A 124 17.21 -6.55 12.97
N ALA A 125 18.11 -6.36 12.01
CA ALA A 125 19.56 -6.16 12.21
C ALA A 125 19.84 -4.84 12.96
N GLY A 126 18.83 -4.30 13.66
CA GLY A 126 18.96 -3.81 15.02
C GLY A 126 19.90 -4.73 15.78
N ARG A 127 21.17 -4.34 15.71
CA ARG A 127 22.25 -4.72 16.60
C ARG A 127 21.61 -4.90 17.96
N ARG A 128 21.46 -6.15 18.41
CA ARG A 128 21.58 -6.42 19.82
C ARG A 128 22.99 -5.92 20.13
N ARG A 129 23.15 -4.63 20.45
CA ARG A 129 24.33 -4.15 21.15
C ARG A 129 24.40 -5.10 22.31
N THR A 130 25.34 -6.03 22.23
CA THR A 130 25.42 -7.09 23.21
C THR A 130 25.54 -6.38 24.56
N GLY A 131 24.96 -6.93 25.64
CA GLY A 131 25.04 -6.26 26.95
C GLY A 131 26.47 -5.85 27.33
N ARG A 132 27.48 -6.51 26.74
CA ARG A 132 28.90 -6.16 26.78
C ARG A 132 29.26 -4.82 26.13
N GLU A 133 28.73 -4.50 24.94
CA GLU A 133 28.96 -3.20 24.30
C GLU A 133 28.32 -2.06 25.10
N LEU A 134 27.14 -2.30 25.67
CA LEU A 134 26.48 -1.30 26.52
C LEU A 134 27.25 -1.11 27.84
N LEU A 135 27.72 -2.20 28.46
CA LEU A 135 28.58 -2.13 29.65
C LEU A 135 29.94 -1.51 29.35
N ALA A 136 30.51 -1.71 28.16
CA ALA A 136 31.74 -1.06 27.73
C ALA A 136 31.54 0.45 27.56
N ALA A 137 30.47 0.87 26.88
CA ALA A 137 30.13 2.29 26.73
C ALA A 137 29.83 2.96 28.07
N VAL A 138 29.10 2.31 28.98
CA VAL A 138 28.82 2.85 30.31
C VAL A 138 30.09 2.94 31.17
N ARG A 139 31.00 1.97 31.06
CA ARG A 139 32.30 2.04 31.74
C ARG A 139 33.16 3.15 31.17
N GLU A 140 33.20 3.34 29.87
CA GLU A 140 33.93 4.43 29.23
C GLU A 140 33.37 5.80 29.64
N ILE A 141 32.04 5.99 29.64
CA ILE A 141 31.40 7.23 30.13
C ILE A 141 31.72 7.46 31.60
N ARG A 142 31.63 6.43 32.43
CA ARG A 142 31.95 6.53 33.86
C ARG A 142 33.43 6.87 34.07
N ASP A 143 34.33 6.22 33.35
CA ASP A 143 35.76 6.44 33.49
C ASP A 143 36.15 7.84 32.96
N LEU A 144 35.45 8.36 31.94
CA LEU A 144 35.57 9.75 31.48
C LEU A 144 35.05 10.76 32.52
N ILE A 145 33.91 10.47 33.18
CA ILE A 145 33.34 11.32 34.24
C ILE A 145 34.23 11.32 35.49
N LEU A 146 34.84 10.18 35.83
CA LEU A 146 35.66 10.04 37.03
C LEU A 146 37.11 10.51 36.86
N ALA A 147 37.65 10.50 35.64
CA ALA A 147 39.04 10.87 35.38
C ALA A 147 39.27 12.38 35.15
N ALA A 148 38.22 13.17 34.91
CA ALA A 148 38.32 14.60 34.65
C ALA A 148 37.72 15.40 35.83
N PRO A 149 38.45 16.35 36.44
CA PRO A 149 37.80 17.38 37.24
C PRO A 149 36.87 18.17 36.29
N LEU A 150 35.56 17.97 36.45
CA LEU A 150 34.50 18.50 35.57
C LEU A 150 34.40 20.04 35.59
N ASP A 151 35.10 20.69 36.53
CA ASP A 151 34.96 22.12 36.80
C ASP A 151 35.93 23.00 35.99
N GLY A 152 36.60 22.46 34.97
CA GLY A 152 37.53 23.20 34.10
C GLY A 152 37.16 23.16 32.61
N GLU A 153 37.46 24.25 31.88
CA GLU A 153 37.32 24.34 30.42
C GLU A 153 38.02 23.17 29.71
N ASP A 154 39.19 22.76 30.20
CA ASP A 154 39.95 21.59 29.72
C ASP A 154 39.15 20.27 29.77
N GLY A 155 38.27 20.10 30.75
CA GLY A 155 37.43 18.91 30.89
C GLY A 155 36.35 18.85 29.81
N GLN A 156 35.69 19.97 29.55
CA GLN A 156 34.66 20.07 28.51
C GLN A 156 35.25 19.89 27.12
N GLU A 157 36.44 20.46 26.86
CA GLU A 157 37.14 20.27 25.58
C GLU A 157 37.51 18.80 25.34
N ARG A 158 37.96 18.08 26.38
CA ARG A 158 38.27 16.64 26.27
C ARG A 158 37.02 15.80 25.97
N ILE A 159 35.91 16.07 26.64
CA ILE A 159 34.64 15.37 26.38
C ILE A 159 34.15 15.66 24.96
N ARG A 160 34.21 16.93 24.53
CA ARG A 160 33.83 17.33 23.17
C ARG A 160 34.71 16.65 22.11
N ALA A 161 36.02 16.59 22.34
CA ALA A 161 36.96 15.92 21.45
C ALA A 161 36.73 14.40 21.40
N ALA A 162 36.43 13.76 22.53
CA ALA A 162 36.10 12.34 22.57
C ALA A 162 34.81 12.03 21.79
N HIS A 163 33.76 12.81 22.01
CA HIS A 163 32.50 12.67 21.28
C HIS A 163 32.69 12.90 19.76
N GLN A 164 33.49 13.89 19.37
CA GLN A 164 33.83 14.13 17.97
C GLN A 164 34.57 12.93 17.35
N ARG A 165 35.51 12.31 18.05
CA ARG A 165 36.22 11.10 17.58
C ARG A 165 35.27 9.92 17.41
N GLN A 166 34.34 9.74 18.34
CA GLN A 166 33.33 8.69 18.24
C GLN A 166 32.45 8.88 17.00
N MET A 167 31.88 10.07 16.79
CA MET A 167 31.07 10.35 15.60
C MET A 167 31.88 10.18 14.31
N ALA A 168 33.14 10.61 14.30
CA ALA A 168 34.05 10.40 13.17
C ALA A 168 34.26 8.91 12.86
N ALA A 169 34.42 8.06 13.88
CA ALA A 169 34.56 6.61 13.70
C ALA A 169 33.28 5.98 13.14
N GLU A 170 32.11 6.38 13.65
CA GLU A 170 30.83 5.89 13.14
C GLU A 170 30.58 6.31 11.68
N ILE A 171 30.96 7.54 11.30
CA ILE A 171 30.91 8.00 9.90
C ILE A 171 31.83 7.14 9.01
N ILE A 172 33.06 6.85 9.46
CA ILE A 172 34.00 5.99 8.72
C ILE A 172 33.41 4.58 8.54
N ASP A 173 32.80 4.02 9.58
CA ASP A 173 32.16 2.71 9.51
C ASP A 173 30.99 2.70 8.52
N ALA A 174 30.16 3.73 8.51
CA ALA A 174 29.08 3.89 7.53
C ALA A 174 29.62 4.00 6.09
N VAL A 175 30.72 4.73 5.88
CA VAL A 175 31.43 4.82 4.57
C VAL A 175 31.95 3.45 4.15
N ASN A 176 32.56 2.69 5.05
CA ASN A 176 33.09 1.36 4.77
C ASN A 176 31.96 0.35 4.43
N GLN A 177 30.79 0.51 5.04
CA GLN A 177 29.58 -0.27 4.75
C GLN A 177 28.83 0.20 3.49
N ARG A 178 29.36 1.21 2.78
CA ARG A 178 28.75 1.83 1.59
C ARG A 178 27.37 2.47 1.84
N GLN A 179 27.11 2.89 3.07
CA GLN A 179 25.87 3.60 3.43
C GLN A 179 26.08 5.12 3.27
N ILE A 180 26.20 5.58 2.02
CA ILE A 180 26.63 6.94 1.69
C ILE A 180 25.64 8.00 2.19
N GLY A 181 24.33 7.82 1.99
CA GLY A 181 23.32 8.75 2.49
C GLY A 181 23.30 8.87 4.01
N HIS A 182 23.44 7.73 4.72
CA HIS A 182 23.54 7.73 6.18
C HIS A 182 24.80 8.45 6.67
N ALA A 183 25.95 8.17 6.06
CA ALA A 183 27.22 8.83 6.40
C ALA A 183 27.16 10.35 6.17
N ARG A 184 26.47 10.82 5.11
CA ARG A 184 26.23 12.26 4.88
C ARG A 184 25.38 12.88 5.98
N SER A 185 24.24 12.26 6.32
CA SER A 185 23.38 12.74 7.40
C SER A 185 24.12 12.84 8.75
N MET A 186 24.95 11.83 9.07
CA MET A 186 25.80 11.85 10.26
C MET A 186 26.86 12.96 10.21
N LEU A 187 27.48 13.17 9.05
CA LEU A 187 28.47 14.24 8.85
C LEU A 187 27.85 15.64 9.01
N ASP A 188 26.65 15.85 8.48
CA ASP A 188 25.94 17.13 8.59
C ASP A 188 25.50 17.39 10.04
N ASN A 189 25.03 16.36 10.75
CA ASN A 189 24.77 16.45 12.18
C ASN A 189 26.05 16.77 12.98
N ALA A 190 27.16 16.11 12.68
CA ALA A 190 28.44 16.39 13.32
C ALA A 190 28.91 17.84 13.05
N ARG A 191 28.70 18.37 11.84
CA ARG A 191 28.98 19.78 11.51
C ARG A 191 28.08 20.74 12.28
N ALA A 192 26.81 20.41 12.49
CA ALA A 192 25.90 21.23 13.28
C ALA A 192 26.33 21.31 14.76
N ILE A 193 26.85 20.21 15.32
CA ILE A 193 27.25 20.12 16.74
C ILE A 193 28.66 20.70 16.99
N PHE A 194 29.63 20.41 16.12
CA PHE A 194 31.04 20.73 16.32
C PHE A 194 31.55 21.89 15.46
N GLY A 195 30.75 22.39 14.52
CA GLY A 195 31.19 23.32 13.50
C GLY A 195 32.04 22.66 12.41
N GLN A 196 32.64 23.48 11.55
CA GLN A 196 33.59 23.01 10.55
C GLN A 196 34.95 22.77 11.20
N THR A 197 35.40 21.53 11.19
CA THR A 197 36.72 21.13 11.71
C THR A 197 37.50 20.41 10.61
N PRO A 198 38.84 20.51 10.60
CA PRO A 198 39.66 19.89 9.56
C PRO A 198 39.49 18.37 9.47
N THR A 199 39.13 17.71 10.59
CA THR A 199 38.80 16.27 10.60
C THR A 199 37.52 15.99 9.83
N LEU A 200 36.45 16.76 10.04
CA LEU A 200 35.18 16.59 9.33
C LEU A 200 35.30 16.95 7.85
N GLU A 201 36.14 17.91 7.48
CA GLU A 201 36.45 18.21 6.09
C GLU A 201 37.18 17.06 5.38
N LYS A 202 38.17 16.45 6.03
CA LYS A 202 38.84 15.26 5.50
C LYS A 202 37.87 14.09 5.33
N LEU A 203 36.96 13.90 6.29
CA LEU A 203 35.90 12.89 6.17
C LEU A 203 34.93 13.19 5.04
N ALA A 204 34.54 14.45 4.85
CA ALA A 204 33.72 14.89 3.73
C ALA A 204 34.39 14.57 2.39
N ALA A 205 35.67 14.93 2.23
CA ALA A 205 36.43 14.65 1.02
C ALA A 205 36.53 13.14 0.73
N ARG A 206 36.78 12.33 1.76
CA ARG A 206 36.82 10.86 1.65
C ARG A 206 35.45 10.26 1.31
N LEU A 207 34.38 10.79 1.89
CA LEU A 207 33.00 10.39 1.61
C LEU A 207 32.64 10.69 0.16
N ASP A 208 32.99 11.87 -0.34
CA ASP A 208 32.74 12.26 -1.73
C ASP A 208 33.56 11.42 -2.72
N GLU A 209 34.81 11.11 -2.42
CA GLU A 209 35.64 10.21 -3.23
C GLU A 209 35.04 8.80 -3.27
N THR A 210 34.57 8.29 -2.12
CA THR A 210 33.93 6.97 -2.04
C THR A 210 32.60 6.95 -2.79
N ALA A 211 31.78 8.00 -2.64
CA ALA A 211 30.52 8.16 -3.34
C ALA A 211 30.74 8.09 -4.86
N ARG A 212 31.70 8.86 -5.40
CA ARG A 212 32.05 8.86 -6.84
C ARG A 212 32.50 7.48 -7.34
N ARG A 213 33.22 6.71 -6.51
CA ARG A 213 33.66 5.34 -6.87
C ARG A 213 32.52 4.32 -6.88
N CYS A 214 31.58 4.43 -5.93
CA CYS A 214 30.45 3.50 -5.82
C CYS A 214 29.31 3.82 -6.79
N GLU A 215 29.13 5.10 -7.13
CA GLU A 215 28.06 5.62 -7.99
C GLU A 215 27.75 4.78 -9.25
N PRO A 216 28.71 4.42 -10.12
CA PRO A 216 28.40 3.63 -11.32
C PRO A 216 27.88 2.22 -11.02
N LEU A 217 28.36 1.60 -9.94
CA LEU A 217 27.94 0.27 -9.51
C LEU A 217 26.53 0.31 -8.91
N ASP A 218 26.28 1.28 -8.04
CA ASP A 218 24.97 1.46 -7.40
C ASP A 218 23.90 1.80 -8.45
N TYR A 219 24.23 2.70 -9.39
CA TYR A 219 23.34 3.03 -10.51
C TYR A 219 23.01 1.80 -11.36
N ALA A 220 24.02 1.02 -11.79
CA ALA A 220 23.79 -0.15 -12.63
C ALA A 220 22.99 -1.24 -11.91
N ARG A 221 23.24 -1.44 -10.61
CA ARG A 221 22.50 -2.38 -9.77
C ARG A 221 21.05 -1.94 -9.60
N THR A 222 20.81 -0.70 -9.20
CA THR A 222 19.46 -0.17 -8.99
C THR A 222 18.68 -0.18 -10.30
N ARG A 223 19.29 0.17 -11.43
CA ARG A 223 18.63 0.11 -12.73
C ARG A 223 18.10 -1.29 -13.03
N ARG A 224 18.91 -2.33 -12.83
CA ARG A 224 18.49 -3.73 -13.03
C ARG A 224 17.35 -4.13 -12.09
N LEU A 225 17.44 -3.78 -10.80
CA LEU A 225 16.39 -4.07 -9.82
C LEU A 225 15.07 -3.38 -10.18
N VAL A 226 15.14 -2.16 -10.71
CA VAL A 226 13.96 -1.38 -11.13
C VAL A 226 13.34 -2.00 -12.37
N ASP A 227 14.15 -2.36 -13.37
CA ASP A 227 13.68 -3.01 -14.58
C ASP A 227 13.05 -4.38 -14.25
N GLU A 228 13.67 -5.19 -13.38
CA GLU A 228 13.13 -6.48 -12.91
C GLU A 228 11.83 -6.32 -12.13
N ALA A 229 11.80 -5.42 -11.13
CA ALA A 229 10.60 -5.18 -10.34
C ALA A 229 9.46 -4.59 -11.18
N ALA A 230 9.76 -3.73 -12.16
CA ALA A 230 8.76 -3.20 -13.09
C ALA A 230 8.16 -4.30 -13.98
N LEU A 231 8.99 -5.22 -14.50
CA LEU A 231 8.52 -6.37 -15.30
C LEU A 231 7.58 -7.28 -14.51
N GLU A 232 7.79 -7.41 -13.21
CA GLU A 232 6.93 -8.20 -12.31
C GLU A 232 5.76 -7.41 -11.71
N GLY A 233 5.62 -6.12 -12.03
CA GLY A 233 4.60 -5.24 -11.43
C GLY A 233 4.84 -4.89 -9.96
N ARG A 234 6.03 -5.15 -9.41
CA ARG A 234 6.45 -4.80 -8.03
C ARG A 234 6.86 -3.32 -7.91
N TRP A 235 5.96 -2.42 -8.26
CA TRP A 235 6.24 -0.98 -8.37
C TRP A 235 6.74 -0.32 -7.08
N VAL A 236 6.24 -0.73 -5.92
CA VAL A 236 6.66 -0.19 -4.61
C VAL A 236 8.13 -0.49 -4.33
N GLN A 237 8.60 -1.69 -4.68
CA GLN A 237 10.00 -2.08 -4.51
C GLN A 237 10.91 -1.33 -5.48
N ALA A 238 10.46 -1.17 -6.73
CA ALA A 238 11.17 -0.38 -7.73
C ALA A 238 11.33 1.09 -7.26
N GLU A 239 10.25 1.68 -6.75
CA GLU A 239 10.27 3.05 -6.23
C GLU A 239 11.23 3.19 -5.05
N ALA A 240 11.17 2.27 -4.08
CA ALA A 240 12.07 2.27 -2.93
C ALA A 240 13.54 2.21 -3.37
N ALA A 241 13.87 1.40 -4.39
CA ALA A 241 15.22 1.28 -4.92
C ALA A 241 15.71 2.57 -5.61
N VAL A 242 14.89 3.20 -6.46
CA VAL A 242 15.29 4.47 -7.11
C VAL A 242 15.35 5.60 -6.09
N ARG A 243 14.42 5.65 -5.14
CA ARG A 243 14.38 6.66 -4.08
C ARG A 243 15.62 6.57 -3.20
N ALA A 244 16.03 5.37 -2.80
CA ALA A 244 17.28 5.16 -2.06
C ALA A 244 18.50 5.66 -2.85
N LEU A 245 18.61 5.30 -4.14
CA LEU A 245 19.69 5.78 -5.01
C LEU A 245 19.71 7.31 -5.14
N TYR A 246 18.53 7.95 -5.25
CA TYR A 246 18.40 9.40 -5.34
C TYR A 246 18.88 10.09 -4.06
N PHE A 247 18.53 9.56 -2.89
CA PHE A 247 19.00 10.11 -1.60
C PHE A 247 20.48 9.86 -1.34
N ASP A 248 21.02 8.71 -1.76
CA ASP A 248 22.45 8.43 -1.64
C ASP A 248 23.29 9.30 -2.59
N HIS A 249 22.73 9.70 -3.74
CA HIS A 249 23.45 10.41 -4.81
C HIS A 249 22.63 11.56 -5.44
N PRO A 250 22.24 12.61 -4.69
CA PRO A 250 21.34 13.67 -5.17
C PRO A 250 21.97 14.57 -6.24
N GLU A 251 23.29 14.73 -6.21
CA GLU A 251 24.05 15.59 -7.15
C GLU A 251 24.26 14.94 -8.52
N VAL A 252 23.95 13.65 -8.65
CA VAL A 252 24.27 12.88 -9.84
C VAL A 252 23.14 13.02 -10.87
N PRO A 253 23.38 13.65 -12.04
CA PRO A 253 22.31 13.92 -13.02
C PRO A 253 21.64 12.65 -13.54
N ARG A 254 22.39 11.54 -13.68
CA ARG A 254 21.82 10.24 -14.11
C ARG A 254 20.87 9.62 -13.07
N CYS A 255 21.10 9.82 -11.77
CA CYS A 255 20.19 9.33 -10.72
C CYS A 255 18.88 10.12 -10.74
N ARG A 256 18.96 11.45 -10.90
CA ARG A 256 17.79 12.31 -11.11
C ARG A 256 17.00 11.89 -12.35
N LYS A 257 17.69 11.71 -13.48
CA LYS A 257 17.08 11.24 -14.73
C LYS A 257 16.40 9.89 -14.55
N LEU A 258 17.04 8.93 -13.87
CA LEU A 258 16.45 7.62 -13.58
C LEU A 258 15.17 7.73 -12.73
N TRP A 259 15.14 8.64 -11.75
CA TRP A 259 13.95 8.93 -10.96
C TRP A 259 12.81 9.53 -11.78
N GLU A 260 13.12 10.51 -12.64
CA GLU A 260 12.15 11.11 -13.55
C GLU A 260 11.61 10.09 -14.56
N ASP A 261 12.49 9.30 -15.17
CA ASP A 261 12.12 8.21 -16.09
C ASP A 261 11.24 7.17 -15.39
N PHE A 262 11.58 6.78 -14.16
CA PHE A 262 10.77 5.84 -13.37
C PHE A 262 9.38 6.41 -13.07
N ARG A 263 9.29 7.67 -12.61
CA ARG A 263 8.00 8.32 -12.34
C ARG A 263 7.14 8.43 -13.59
N ARG A 264 7.75 8.74 -14.74
CA ARG A 264 7.08 8.75 -16.04
C ARG A 264 6.48 7.37 -16.33
N VAL A 265 7.31 6.32 -16.34
CA VAL A 265 6.85 4.95 -16.65
C VAL A 265 5.75 4.50 -15.67
N ARG A 266 5.91 4.78 -14.37
CA ARG A 266 4.92 4.40 -13.36
C ARG A 266 3.58 5.10 -13.54
N LEU A 267 3.59 6.41 -13.80
CA LEU A 267 2.36 7.18 -13.98
C LEU A 267 1.63 6.73 -15.26
N HIS A 268 2.35 6.44 -16.34
CA HIS A 268 1.77 5.87 -17.55
C HIS A 268 1.11 4.50 -17.29
N ALA A 269 1.83 3.58 -16.65
CA ALA A 269 1.30 2.26 -16.31
C ALA A 269 0.06 2.35 -15.40
N TYR A 270 0.02 3.32 -14.48
CA TYR A 270 -1.14 3.59 -13.64
C TYR A 270 -2.36 4.08 -14.45
N ILE A 271 -2.16 4.96 -15.45
CA ILE A 271 -3.23 5.38 -16.36
C ILE A 271 -3.80 4.16 -17.10
N GLU A 272 -2.94 3.29 -17.64
CA GLU A 272 -3.35 2.07 -18.35
C GLU A 272 -4.11 1.10 -17.43
N GLU A 273 -3.63 0.89 -16.21
CA GLU A 273 -4.25 0.04 -15.19
C GLU A 273 -5.66 0.54 -14.84
N VAL A 274 -5.79 1.82 -14.48
CA VAL A 274 -7.05 2.45 -14.07
C VAL A 274 -8.05 2.51 -15.24
N ALA A 275 -7.57 2.77 -16.46
CA ALA A 275 -8.39 2.70 -17.66
C ALA A 275 -8.86 1.25 -17.93
N GLY A 276 -8.00 0.26 -17.74
CA GLY A 276 -8.33 -1.17 -17.85
C GLY A 276 -9.41 -1.60 -16.84
N LEU A 277 -9.38 -1.05 -15.63
CA LEU A 277 -10.41 -1.23 -14.59
C LEU A 277 -11.69 -0.41 -14.84
N ARG A 278 -11.75 0.36 -15.93
CA ARG A 278 -12.87 1.24 -16.31
C ARG A 278 -13.17 2.35 -15.29
N HIS A 279 -12.15 2.78 -14.54
CA HIS A 279 -12.21 3.94 -13.67
C HIS A 279 -11.84 5.21 -14.48
N TRP A 280 -12.69 5.57 -15.44
CA TRP A 280 -12.39 6.57 -16.46
C TRP A 280 -12.11 7.96 -15.89
N ALA A 281 -12.82 8.37 -14.83
CA ALA A 281 -12.60 9.67 -14.19
C ALA A 281 -11.20 9.78 -13.56
N GLU A 282 -10.73 8.69 -12.94
CA GLU A 282 -9.39 8.62 -12.34
C GLU A 282 -8.30 8.55 -13.41
N ALA A 283 -8.52 7.75 -14.48
CA ALA A 283 -7.62 7.68 -15.62
C ALA A 283 -7.50 9.03 -16.36
N GLN A 284 -8.61 9.76 -16.53
CA GLN A 284 -8.60 11.11 -17.11
C GLN A 284 -7.74 12.06 -16.27
N ALA A 285 -7.96 12.11 -14.96
CA ALA A 285 -7.21 13.00 -14.07
C ALA A 285 -5.70 12.68 -14.09
N ALA A 286 -5.34 11.40 -14.03
CA ALA A 286 -3.96 10.95 -14.12
C ALA A 286 -3.31 11.27 -15.48
N ALA A 287 -4.06 11.16 -16.58
CA ALA A 287 -3.59 11.54 -17.91
C ALA A 287 -3.35 13.04 -18.04
N GLU A 288 -4.24 13.89 -17.49
CA GLU A 288 -4.06 15.34 -17.45
C GLU A 288 -2.82 15.73 -16.63
N GLU A 289 -2.60 15.08 -15.46
CA GLU A 289 -1.38 15.26 -14.67
C GLU A 289 -0.13 14.85 -15.46
N PHE A 290 -0.18 13.70 -16.14
CA PHE A 290 0.95 13.20 -16.94
C PHE A 290 1.33 14.19 -18.04
N ILE A 291 0.35 14.69 -18.80
CA ILE A 291 0.59 15.64 -19.89
C ILE A 291 1.15 16.96 -19.36
N ALA A 292 0.66 17.42 -18.21
CA ALA A 292 1.16 18.65 -17.59
C ALA A 292 2.62 18.49 -17.09
N ARG A 293 2.96 17.32 -16.55
CA ARG A 293 4.28 17.04 -15.97
C ARG A 293 5.34 16.66 -16.99
N PHE A 294 4.96 15.95 -18.05
CA PHE A 294 5.86 15.41 -19.07
C PHE A 294 5.42 15.81 -20.49
N PRO A 295 5.32 17.10 -20.82
CA PRO A 295 4.67 17.56 -22.05
C PRO A 295 5.37 17.08 -23.34
N ASP A 296 6.68 16.87 -23.32
CA ASP A 296 7.49 16.62 -24.52
C ASP A 296 7.75 15.13 -24.80
N THR A 297 7.07 14.21 -24.12
CA THR A 297 7.29 12.77 -24.30
C THR A 297 6.33 12.18 -25.35
N PRO A 298 6.73 11.11 -26.07
CA PRO A 298 5.85 10.46 -27.05
C PRO A 298 4.57 9.91 -26.41
N GLU A 299 4.64 9.46 -25.16
CA GLU A 299 3.48 9.01 -24.39
C GLU A 299 2.50 10.17 -24.13
N ALA A 300 2.98 11.38 -23.84
CA ALA A 300 2.11 12.55 -23.67
C ALA A 300 1.43 12.96 -24.97
N ALA A 301 2.11 12.81 -26.12
CA ALA A 301 1.48 13.01 -27.43
C ALA A 301 0.34 11.99 -27.66
N SER A 302 0.58 10.71 -27.39
CA SER A 302 -0.45 9.65 -27.45
C SER A 302 -1.62 9.92 -26.49
N LEU A 303 -1.34 10.31 -25.25
CA LEU A 303 -2.38 10.62 -24.26
C LEU A 303 -3.21 11.83 -24.66
N ARG A 304 -2.65 12.84 -25.32
CA ARG A 304 -3.43 13.99 -25.85
C ARG A 304 -4.46 13.52 -26.89
N GLU A 305 -4.10 12.60 -27.77
CA GLU A 305 -5.02 12.01 -28.75
C GLU A 305 -6.13 11.20 -28.08
N GLN A 306 -5.81 10.52 -26.97
CA GLN A 306 -6.77 9.71 -26.21
C GLN A 306 -7.62 10.54 -25.22
N LEU A 307 -7.22 11.77 -24.91
CA LEU A 307 -7.78 12.55 -23.80
C LEU A 307 -9.28 12.84 -23.98
N ASP A 308 -9.72 13.12 -25.21
CA ASP A 308 -11.12 13.36 -25.51
C ASP A 308 -11.98 12.09 -25.29
N THR A 309 -11.41 10.92 -25.60
CA THR A 309 -12.07 9.63 -25.33
C THR A 309 -12.15 9.36 -23.83
N LEU A 310 -11.06 9.61 -23.08
CA LEU A 310 -11.06 9.49 -21.62
C LEU A 310 -12.09 10.42 -20.96
N ARG A 311 -12.14 11.69 -21.39
CA ARG A 311 -13.12 12.69 -20.93
C ARG A 311 -14.56 12.26 -21.22
N HIS A 312 -14.82 11.75 -22.41
CA HIS A 312 -16.14 11.24 -22.77
C HIS A 312 -16.55 10.08 -21.84
N ASN A 313 -15.67 9.11 -21.66
CA ASN A 313 -15.92 7.93 -20.83
C ASN A 313 -16.09 8.29 -19.35
N ALA A 314 -15.27 9.22 -18.83
CA ALA A 314 -15.40 9.77 -17.48
C ALA A 314 -16.76 10.44 -17.29
N GLY A 315 -17.22 11.24 -18.26
CA GLY A 315 -18.56 11.83 -18.24
C GLY A 315 -19.67 10.78 -18.20
N VAL A 316 -19.55 9.69 -18.98
CA VAL A 316 -20.49 8.55 -18.94
C VAL A 316 -20.49 7.88 -17.56
N GLU A 317 -19.32 7.64 -16.99
CA GLU A 317 -19.16 7.02 -15.67
C GLU A 317 -19.81 7.86 -14.56
N ILE A 318 -19.53 9.16 -14.53
CA ILE A 318 -20.10 10.10 -13.56
C ILE A 318 -21.62 10.11 -13.66
N ARG A 319 -22.18 10.19 -14.89
CA ARG A 319 -23.64 10.15 -15.08
C ARG A 319 -24.26 8.86 -14.55
N LYS A 320 -23.68 7.70 -14.85
CA LYS A 320 -24.14 6.39 -14.33
C LYS A 320 -24.07 6.32 -12.81
N ARG A 321 -23.00 6.85 -12.21
CA ARG A 321 -22.82 6.89 -10.75
C ARG A 321 -23.87 7.76 -10.09
N CYS A 322 -24.13 8.96 -10.63
CA CYS A 322 -25.18 9.86 -10.15
C CYS A 322 -26.58 9.24 -10.29
N GLU A 323 -26.88 8.61 -11.43
CA GLU A 323 -28.16 7.92 -11.65
C GLU A 323 -28.39 6.82 -10.61
N ARG A 324 -27.40 5.93 -10.41
CA ARG A 324 -27.46 4.88 -9.38
C ARG A 324 -27.66 5.49 -7.99
N ARG A 325 -26.95 6.57 -7.69
CA ARG A 325 -27.06 7.26 -6.40
C ARG A 325 -28.47 7.84 -6.18
N VAL A 326 -29.08 8.42 -7.22
CA VAL A 326 -30.47 8.89 -7.16
C VAL A 326 -31.43 7.73 -6.89
N GLN A 327 -31.25 6.59 -7.58
CA GLN A 327 -32.08 5.40 -7.37
C GLN A 327 -31.96 4.84 -5.93
N GLU A 328 -30.74 4.73 -5.40
CA GLU A 328 -30.47 4.33 -4.01
C GLU A 328 -31.16 5.28 -3.02
N LEU A 329 -30.98 6.59 -3.17
CA LEU A 329 -31.57 7.58 -2.28
C LEU A 329 -33.10 7.56 -2.30
N ILE A 330 -33.72 7.29 -3.45
CA ILE A 330 -35.17 7.12 -3.56
C ILE A 330 -35.63 5.85 -2.83
N ALA A 331 -34.90 4.73 -2.99
CA ALA A 331 -35.23 3.48 -2.31
C ALA A 331 -35.16 3.62 -0.78
N ASP A 332 -34.20 4.41 -0.29
CA ASP A 332 -34.04 4.74 1.14
C ASP A 332 -35.00 5.86 1.62
N GLY A 333 -35.84 6.41 0.74
CA GLY A 333 -36.78 7.49 1.04
C GLY A 333 -36.13 8.88 1.24
N HIS A 334 -34.84 9.03 0.94
CA HIS A 334 -34.06 10.28 1.02
C HIS A 334 -34.30 11.17 -0.22
N TYR A 335 -35.55 11.62 -0.40
CA TYR A 335 -35.98 12.36 -1.60
C TYR A 335 -35.30 13.74 -1.76
N ALA A 336 -34.96 14.42 -0.66
CA ALA A 336 -34.30 15.73 -0.72
C ALA A 336 -32.87 15.61 -1.28
N GLU A 337 -32.10 14.62 -0.83
CA GLU A 337 -30.78 14.28 -1.34
C GLU A 337 -30.87 13.82 -2.81
N ALA A 338 -31.87 12.98 -3.13
CA ALA A 338 -32.09 12.51 -4.50
C ALA A 338 -32.34 13.68 -5.47
N ALA A 339 -33.20 14.64 -5.10
CA ALA A 339 -33.47 15.84 -5.88
C ALA A 339 -32.21 16.69 -6.09
N ARG A 340 -31.34 16.80 -5.07
CA ARG A 340 -30.07 17.53 -5.15
C ARG A 340 -29.11 16.89 -6.16
N VAL A 341 -28.94 15.57 -6.10
CA VAL A 341 -28.08 14.83 -7.05
C VAL A 341 -28.66 14.87 -8.46
N ALA A 342 -29.98 14.77 -8.60
CA ALA A 342 -30.66 14.89 -9.90
C ALA A 342 -30.48 16.29 -10.51
N ARG A 343 -30.63 17.36 -9.72
CA ARG A 343 -30.34 18.74 -10.16
C ARG A 343 -28.91 18.90 -10.62
N TYR A 344 -27.94 18.40 -9.85
CA TYR A 344 -26.54 18.41 -10.24
C TYR A 344 -26.33 17.73 -11.60
N LEU A 345 -26.88 16.53 -11.80
CA LEU A 345 -26.74 15.81 -13.08
C LEU A 345 -27.39 16.56 -14.25
N ILE A 346 -28.57 17.17 -14.05
CA ILE A 346 -29.26 17.95 -15.07
C ILE A 346 -28.49 19.23 -15.43
N GLN A 347 -27.90 19.90 -14.43
CA GLN A 347 -27.12 21.12 -14.65
C GLN A 347 -25.79 20.85 -15.35
N GLN A 348 -25.07 19.79 -14.94
CA GLN A 348 -23.77 19.46 -15.51
C GLN A 348 -23.87 18.76 -16.87
N TYR A 349 -24.95 18.03 -17.13
CA TYR A 349 -25.14 17.26 -18.37
C TYR A 349 -26.56 17.42 -18.95
N PRO A 350 -26.96 18.64 -19.34
CA PRO A 350 -28.35 18.97 -19.68
C PRO A 350 -28.92 18.18 -20.86
N ASP A 351 -28.05 17.76 -21.80
CA ASP A 351 -28.40 17.03 -23.02
C ASP A 351 -28.22 15.51 -22.89
N SER A 352 -27.85 15.01 -21.71
CA SER A 352 -27.69 13.57 -21.51
C SER A 352 -29.06 12.87 -21.42
N PRO A 353 -29.19 11.62 -21.92
CA PRO A 353 -30.41 10.82 -21.77
C PRO A 353 -30.84 10.66 -20.31
N GLN A 354 -29.88 10.53 -19.39
CA GLN A 354 -30.12 10.47 -17.95
C GLN A 354 -30.75 11.75 -17.41
N ALA A 355 -30.24 12.92 -17.83
CA ALA A 355 -30.82 14.20 -17.43
C ALA A 355 -32.24 14.37 -18.00
N ALA A 356 -32.46 14.01 -19.27
CA ALA A 356 -33.78 14.04 -19.88
C ALA A 356 -34.81 13.16 -19.12
N ALA A 357 -34.39 11.98 -18.67
CA ALA A 357 -35.24 11.09 -17.85
C ALA A 357 -35.50 11.62 -16.43
N LEU A 358 -34.55 12.34 -15.81
CA LEU A 358 -34.69 12.88 -14.46
C LEU A 358 -35.47 14.21 -14.42
N LYS A 359 -35.41 15.04 -15.46
CA LYS A 359 -36.12 16.33 -15.55
C LYS A 359 -37.60 16.25 -15.14
N PRO A 360 -38.46 15.38 -15.70
CA PRO A 360 -39.86 15.31 -15.32
C PRO A 360 -40.09 14.74 -13.91
N ARG A 361 -39.14 13.94 -13.39
CA ARG A 361 -39.25 13.30 -12.06
C ARG A 361 -38.80 14.22 -10.92
N LEU A 362 -38.06 15.28 -11.24
CA LEU A 362 -37.50 16.18 -10.23
C LEU A 362 -38.59 16.84 -9.36
N ALA A 363 -39.69 17.28 -9.98
CA ALA A 363 -40.82 17.86 -9.26
C ALA A 363 -41.48 16.87 -8.28
N ASP A 364 -41.58 15.59 -8.64
CA ASP A 364 -42.08 14.53 -7.75
C ASP A 364 -41.15 14.34 -6.55
N PHE A 365 -39.83 14.31 -6.77
CA PHE A 365 -38.86 14.19 -5.67
C PHE A 365 -38.96 15.37 -4.69
N GLU A 366 -39.12 16.60 -5.20
CA GLU A 366 -39.25 17.80 -4.38
C GLU A 366 -40.56 17.82 -3.59
N SER A 367 -41.67 17.40 -4.21
CA SER A 367 -42.97 17.27 -3.54
C SER A 367 -42.91 16.25 -2.39
N ARG A 368 -42.32 15.06 -2.63
CA ARG A 368 -42.17 14.02 -1.60
C ARG A 368 -41.23 14.46 -0.46
N ALA A 369 -40.18 15.21 -0.80
CA ALA A 369 -39.28 15.79 0.18
C ALA A 369 -40.00 16.81 1.08
N ALA A 370 -40.89 17.63 0.52
CA ALA A 370 -41.71 18.56 1.29
C ALA A 370 -42.67 17.82 2.23
N GLN A 371 -43.44 16.85 1.71
CA GLN A 371 -44.37 16.05 2.51
C GLN A 371 -43.69 15.36 3.70
N ARG A 372 -42.48 14.81 3.51
CA ARG A 372 -41.74 14.15 4.60
C ARG A 372 -41.23 15.15 5.65
N ARG A 373 -40.95 16.40 5.28
CA ARG A 373 -40.56 17.44 6.24
C ARG A 373 -41.73 17.84 7.13
N ASP A 374 -42.92 17.96 6.56
CA ASP A 374 -44.12 18.36 7.29
C ASP A 374 -44.50 17.31 8.35
N VAL A 375 -44.45 16.02 7.99
CA VAL A 375 -44.72 14.92 8.93
C VAL A 375 -43.75 14.91 10.13
N VAL A 376 -42.47 15.27 9.91
CA VAL A 376 -41.48 15.34 10.99
C VAL A 376 -41.68 16.56 11.90
N GLN A 377 -42.38 17.60 11.44
CA GLN A 377 -42.68 18.78 12.26
C GLN A 377 -43.93 18.61 13.12
N GLU A 378 -44.84 17.69 12.75
CA GLU A 378 -46.06 17.40 13.51
C GLU A 378 -45.87 16.35 14.62
N THR A 379 -44.79 15.56 14.55
CA THR A 379 -44.38 14.59 15.59
C THR A 379 -43.39 15.19 16.56
#